data_AF-A0A7V8AKN3-F1
#
_entry.id   AF-A0A7V8AKN3-F1
#
_cell.length_a   1.000
_cell.length_b   1.000
_cell.length_c   1.000
_cell.angle_alpha   90.00
_cell.angle_beta   90.00
_cell.angle_gamma   90.00
#
_symmetry.space_group_name_H-M   'P 1'
#
loop_
_entity.id
_entity.type
_entity.pdbx_description
1 polymer ?
#
loop_
_entity_poly.entity_id
_entity_poly.type
_entity_poly.pdbx_seq_one_letter_code
_entity_poly.pdbx_strand_id
1 'polypeptide(L)'
;MQLECPVPFAADNRQAFREIVMSLRPLSELEAAAIQPLRVRRVVTAVKPGESVRRLAAMMPLGNFNEVMFTVLNGLPPGESLQTGRKVKVLAV
;
A
#
# COMPACT_ATOMS: atom_id res chain seq x y z
N MET A 1 7.67 -24.40 22.76
CA MET A 1 6.70 -23.36 22.39
C MET A 1 6.72 -23.27 20.87
N GLN A 2 5.80 -23.99 20.22
CA GLN A 2 5.65 -23.99 18.77
C GLN A 2 4.87 -22.73 18.39
N LEU A 3 5.47 -21.85 17.60
CA LEU A 3 4.76 -20.78 16.91
C LEU A 3 4.24 -21.40 15.61
N GLU A 4 3.02 -21.90 15.65
CA GLU A 4 2.28 -22.24 14.44
C GLU A 4 1.86 -20.92 13.77
N CYS A 5 2.46 -20.60 12.63
CA CYS A 5 1.88 -19.64 11.70
C CYS A 5 0.83 -20.38 10.87
N PRO A 6 -0.48 -20.08 10.98
CA PRO A 6 -1.45 -20.65 10.07
C PRO A 6 -1.56 -19.71 8.87
N VAL A 7 -0.58 -19.76 7.98
CA VAL A 7 -0.77 -19.29 6.61
C VAL A 7 -0.46 -20.45 5.68
N PRO A 8 -1.44 -20.97 4.91
CA PRO A 8 -1.21 -22.05 3.97
C PRO A 8 -0.53 -21.49 2.71
N PHE A 9 0.64 -20.88 2.85
CA PHE A 9 1.53 -20.63 1.71
C PHE A 9 2.22 -21.92 1.25
N ALA A 10 2.10 -23.01 2.00
CA ALA A 10 2.74 -24.29 1.75
C ALA A 10 1.77 -25.41 1.29
N ALA A 11 0.65 -25.06 0.66
CA ALA A 11 0.12 -25.95 -0.37
C ALA A 11 0.98 -25.74 -1.62
N ASP A 12 1.35 -26.80 -2.33
CA ASP A 12 2.10 -26.72 -3.58
C ASP A 12 1.33 -25.94 -4.66
N ASN A 13 1.40 -24.62 -4.60
CA ASN A 13 0.73 -23.70 -5.51
C ASN A 13 1.65 -23.35 -6.69
N ARG A 14 2.63 -24.21 -7.01
CA ARG A 14 3.56 -24.01 -8.16
C ARG A 14 2.81 -23.76 -9.46
N GLN A 15 1.67 -24.44 -9.65
CA GLN A 15 0.79 -24.25 -10.80
C GLN A 15 0.22 -22.83 -10.84
N ALA A 16 -0.43 -22.37 -9.76
CA ALA A 16 -1.02 -21.03 -9.67
C ALA A 16 0.05 -19.93 -9.80
N PHE A 17 1.22 -20.13 -9.20
CA PHE A 17 2.34 -19.20 -9.35
C PHE A 17 2.85 -19.14 -10.79
N ARG A 18 2.97 -20.30 -11.45
CA ARG A 18 3.36 -20.36 -12.86
C ARG A 18 2.34 -19.64 -13.74
N GLU A 19 1.05 -19.83 -13.50
CA GLU A 19 -0.02 -19.15 -14.23
C GLU A 19 0.04 -17.62 -14.07
N ILE A 20 0.28 -17.13 -12.85
CA ILE A 20 0.47 -15.70 -12.59
C ILE A 20 1.68 -15.16 -13.35
N VAL A 21 2.83 -15.82 -13.26
CA VAL A 21 4.06 -15.38 -13.95
C VAL A 21 3.86 -15.35 -15.47
N MET A 22 3.21 -16.38 -16.02
CA MET A 22 2.94 -16.46 -17.46
C MET A 22 1.85 -15.48 -17.95
N SER A 23 1.06 -14.91 -17.04
CA SER A 23 0.09 -13.85 -17.38
C SER A 23 0.73 -12.47 -17.58
N LEU A 24 1.97 -12.29 -17.11
CA LEU A 24 2.71 -11.05 -17.25
C LEU A 24 3.35 -10.97 -18.64
N ARG A 25 3.38 -9.77 -19.21
CA ARG A 25 4.13 -9.47 -20.42
C ARG A 25 5.15 -8.35 -20.17
N PRO A 26 6.30 -8.35 -20.86
CA PRO A 26 7.20 -7.21 -20.83
C PRO A 26 6.53 -5.99 -21.46
N LEU A 27 6.89 -4.81 -20.94
CA LEU A 27 6.52 -3.52 -21.54
C LEU A 27 7.60 -3.12 -22.55
N SER A 28 7.18 -2.61 -23.70
CA SER A 28 8.07 -1.88 -24.60
C SER A 28 8.53 -0.57 -23.96
N GLU A 29 9.62 0.01 -24.46
CA GLU A 29 10.13 1.30 -23.96
C GLU A 29 9.09 2.42 -24.06
N LEU A 30 8.30 2.43 -25.14
CA LEU A 30 7.25 3.43 -25.35
C LEU A 30 6.09 3.26 -24.35
N GLU A 31 5.66 2.03 -24.08
CA GLU A 31 4.63 1.75 -23.06
C GLU A 31 5.13 2.13 -21.66
N ALA A 32 6.37 1.79 -21.33
CA ALA A 32 6.96 2.13 -20.05
C ALA A 32 7.08 3.65 -19.86
N ALA A 33 7.50 4.38 -20.88
CA ALA A 33 7.63 5.84 -20.85
C ALA A 33 6.29 6.58 -20.71
N ALA A 34 5.20 5.99 -21.21
CA ALA A 34 3.86 6.57 -21.12
C ALA A 34 3.21 6.42 -19.73
N ILE A 35 3.70 5.49 -18.90
CA ILE A 35 3.12 5.22 -17.58
C ILE A 35 3.58 6.28 -16.57
N GLN A 36 2.63 6.85 -15.84
CA GLN A 36 2.88 7.73 -14.69
C GLN A 36 2.60 6.96 -13.40
N PRO A 37 3.60 6.26 -12.82
CA PRO A 37 3.36 5.43 -11.66
C PRO A 37 3.12 6.29 -10.43
N LEU A 38 2.19 5.85 -9.59
CA LEU A 38 2.08 6.39 -8.24
C LEU A 38 3.35 6.06 -7.46
N ARG A 39 3.94 7.07 -6.86
CA ARG A 39 5.10 6.97 -5.98
C ARG A 39 4.67 7.08 -4.53
N VAL A 40 5.34 6.30 -3.69
CA VAL A 40 5.26 6.49 -2.25
C VAL A 40 5.99 7.78 -1.91
N ARG A 41 5.24 8.85 -1.70
CA ARG A 41 5.77 10.10 -1.16
C ARG A 41 5.80 9.96 0.35
N ARG A 42 6.98 10.11 0.93
CA ARG A 42 7.13 10.30 2.36
C ARG A 42 6.80 11.77 2.64
N VAL A 43 5.61 12.06 3.16
CA VAL A 43 5.29 13.42 3.61
C VAL A 43 5.93 13.63 4.99
N VAL A 44 6.61 14.77 5.11
CA VAL A 44 7.67 15.08 6.09
C VAL A 44 7.16 15.86 7.30
N THR A 45 5.92 16.32 7.32
CA THR A 45 5.34 16.90 8.53
C THR A 45 4.77 15.80 9.40
N ALA A 46 5.33 15.68 10.60
CA ALA A 46 4.69 15.06 11.75
C ALA A 46 3.18 15.31 11.72
N VAL A 47 2.39 14.26 11.95
CA VAL A 47 0.95 14.38 12.16
C VAL A 47 0.70 15.57 13.08
N LYS A 48 -0.08 16.53 12.61
CA LYS A 48 -0.42 17.72 13.38
C LYS A 48 -1.59 17.41 14.33
N PRO A 49 -1.73 18.16 15.43
CA PRO A 49 -2.92 18.05 16.28
C PRO A 49 -4.20 18.20 15.44
N GLY A 50 -5.14 17.27 15.60
CA GLY A 50 -6.42 17.27 14.89
C GLY A 50 -6.39 16.69 13.47
N GLU A 51 -5.25 16.19 12.98
CA GLU A 51 -5.23 15.41 11.75
C GLU A 51 -5.88 14.03 11.95
N SER A 52 -6.56 13.56 10.90
CA SER A 52 -7.26 12.28 10.88
C SER A 52 -6.83 11.44 9.68
N VAL A 53 -7.01 10.12 9.79
CA VAL A 53 -6.77 9.17 8.69
C VAL A 53 -7.53 9.62 7.44
N ARG A 54 -8.83 9.93 7.58
CA ARG A 54 -9.68 10.39 6.48
C ARG A 54 -9.11 11.62 5.76
N ARG A 55 -8.63 12.62 6.51
CA ARG A 55 -8.09 13.85 5.92
C ARG A 55 -6.77 13.61 5.19
N LEU A 56 -5.88 12.81 5.76
CA LEU A 56 -4.58 12.53 5.13
C LEU A 56 -4.71 11.56 3.94
N ALA A 57 -5.60 10.57 4.05
CA ALA A 57 -5.92 9.65 2.97
C ALA A 57 -6.55 10.34 1.77
N ALA A 58 -7.32 11.42 1.96
CA ALA A 58 -7.91 12.19 0.87
C ALA A 58 -6.89 12.80 -0.11
N MET A 59 -5.61 12.89 0.28
CA MET A 59 -4.53 13.33 -0.61
C MET A 59 -4.11 12.26 -1.62
N MET A 60 -4.55 11.01 -1.44
CA MET A 60 -4.22 9.90 -2.33
C MET A 60 -5.18 9.84 -3.53
N PRO A 61 -4.72 9.38 -4.70
CA PRO A 61 -5.54 9.32 -5.91
C PRO A 61 -6.20 7.94 -6.14
N LEU A 62 -6.67 7.27 -5.08
CA LEU A 62 -7.33 5.94 -5.18
C LEU A 62 -8.85 5.97 -4.94
N GLY A 63 -9.44 7.16 -4.74
CA GLY A 63 -10.88 7.33 -4.53
C GLY A 63 -11.37 6.58 -3.29
N ASN A 64 -12.31 5.66 -3.48
CA ASN A 64 -12.93 4.90 -2.39
C ASN A 64 -11.94 4.03 -1.58
N PHE A 65 -10.76 3.74 -2.14
CA PHE A 65 -9.74 2.92 -1.47
C PHE A 65 -8.70 3.73 -0.71
N ASN A 66 -8.80 5.06 -0.70
CA ASN A 66 -7.83 5.94 -0.06
C ASN A 66 -7.59 5.60 1.41
N GLU A 67 -8.64 5.47 2.21
CA GLU A 67 -8.51 5.23 3.66
C GLU A 67 -7.91 3.85 3.96
N VAL A 68 -8.40 2.80 3.28
CA VAL A 68 -7.88 1.43 3.42
C VAL A 68 -6.43 1.35 2.99
N MET A 69 -6.07 1.96 1.86
CA MET A 69 -4.68 1.93 1.42
C MET A 69 -3.78 2.74 2.35
N PHE A 70 -4.27 3.87 2.87
CA PHE A 70 -3.52 4.66 3.83
C PHE A 70 -3.21 3.88 5.12
N THR A 71 -4.18 3.15 5.67
CA THR A 71 -3.96 2.33 6.88
C THR A 71 -2.98 1.19 6.62
N VAL A 72 -3.13 0.47 5.51
CA VAL A 72 -2.20 -0.60 5.10
C VAL A 72 -0.79 -0.05 4.89
N LEU A 73 -0.63 1.02 4.13
CA LEU A 73 0.66 1.61 3.79
C LEU A 73 1.41 2.12 5.04
N ASN A 74 0.67 2.60 6.04
CA ASN A 74 1.21 3.15 7.28
C ASN A 74 1.27 2.15 8.45
N GLY A 75 0.82 0.91 8.25
CA GLY A 75 0.77 -0.10 9.30
C GLY A 75 -0.13 0.31 10.46
N LEU A 76 -1.30 0.89 10.16
CA LEU A 76 -2.29 1.29 11.14
C LEU A 76 -3.33 0.17 11.29
N PRO A 77 -3.50 -0.41 12.50
CA PRO A 77 -4.64 -1.26 12.83
C PRO A 77 -5.97 -0.53 12.59
N PRO A 78 -7.04 -1.27 12.28
CA PRO A 78 -8.38 -0.70 12.21
C PRO A 78 -8.74 0.04 13.51
N GLY A 79 -9.11 1.32 13.40
CA GLY A 79 -9.49 2.15 14.54
C GLY A 79 -8.33 2.79 15.30
N GLU A 80 -7.06 2.54 14.95
CA GLU A 80 -5.92 3.25 15.56
C GLU A 80 -5.94 4.73 15.13
N SER A 81 -5.84 5.62 16.12
CA SER A 81 -5.74 7.06 15.88
C SER A 81 -4.32 7.46 15.50
N LEU A 82 -4.19 8.55 14.73
CA LEU A 82 -2.88 9.07 14.36
C LEU A 82 -2.24 9.76 15.57
N GLN A 83 -1.04 9.31 15.91
CA GLN A 83 -0.21 9.96 16.91
C GLN A 83 0.42 11.23 16.33
N THR A 84 0.18 12.38 16.96
CA THR A 84 0.89 13.64 16.67
C THR A 84 2.39 13.39 16.67
N GLY A 85 3.13 13.96 15.72
CA GLY A 85 4.57 13.69 15.60
C GLY A 85 4.92 12.56 14.63
N ARG A 86 4.02 11.60 14.40
CA ARG A 86 4.27 10.43 13.54
C ARG A 86 4.44 10.87 12.10
N LYS A 87 5.42 10.29 11.40
CA LYS A 87 5.56 10.44 9.95
C LYS A 87 4.67 9.43 9.24
N VAL A 88 3.99 9.87 8.19
CA VAL A 88 3.11 9.01 7.38
C VAL A 88 3.56 8.99 5.92
N LYS A 89 3.13 7.95 5.22
CA LYS A 89 3.34 7.69 3.80
C LYS A 89 2.03 7.92 3.06
N VAL A 90 2.12 8.49 1.87
CA VAL A 90 0.99 8.66 0.94
C VAL A 90 1.43 8.30 -0.46
N LEU A 91 0.47 7.96 -1.32
CA LEU A 91 0.70 7.78 -2.74
C LEU A 91 0.35 9.07 -3.48
N ALA A 92 1.21 9.48 -4.40
CA ALA A 92 0.96 10.55 -5.34
C ALA A 92 1.75 10.28 -6.63
N VAL A 93 1.39 10.97 -7.71
CA VAL A 93 2.12 10.88 -8.98
C VAL A 93 3.54 11.49 -8.85
#